data_AF-A0A968MQN3-F1
#
_entry.id   AF-A0A968MQN3-F1
#
_cell.length_a   1.000
_cell.length_b   1.000
_cell.length_c   1.000
_cell.angle_alpha   90.00
_cell.angle_beta   90.00
_cell.angle_gamma   90.00
#
_symmetry.space_group_name_H-M   'P 1'
#
loop_
_entity.id
_entity.type
_entity.pdbx_description
1 polymer ?
#
loop_
_entity_poly.entity_id
_entity_poly.type
_entity_poly.pdbx_seq_one_letter_code
_entity_poly.pdbx_strand_id
1 'polypeptide(L)'
;MLYAYSNTWGKTDLDVKLHINDSLVRSSSFGEPPTFAIWLENPDTKEIRAVYVTRRAAEGDWEGKTEVPVALPKWFEARKTENGKKNTLGVDAFSGATPKPGYFTAKASLDPGSMWICWIEVNLAGDFNEFYKGNNVEENESDKFLSGQPALLYMAGLNATVGFKAKPELIGMCVLGAPDGEIVQPLKGITTAYKIFDELTISVVKPKPKIVVK
;
A
#
# COMPACT_ATOMS: atom_id res chain seq x y z
N MET A 1 5.62 34.77 -22.14
CA MET A 1 5.44 34.03 -20.87
C MET A 1 4.04 33.39 -20.87
N LEU A 2 3.80 32.34 -21.67
CA LEU A 2 2.44 31.79 -21.89
C LEU A 2 2.40 30.28 -22.21
N TYR A 3 3.48 29.53 -21.98
CA TYR A 3 3.59 28.12 -22.45
C TYR A 3 3.55 27.05 -21.34
N ALA A 4 3.19 27.41 -20.11
CA ALA A 4 3.16 26.46 -18.98
C ALA A 4 1.78 25.80 -18.69
N TYR A 5 0.73 26.16 -19.44
CA TYR A 5 -0.65 25.79 -19.10
C TYR A 5 -1.28 24.67 -19.94
N SER A 6 -0.77 24.36 -21.14
CA SER A 6 -1.47 23.43 -22.06
C SER A 6 -1.48 21.97 -21.60
N ASN A 7 -0.47 21.52 -20.84
CA ASN A 7 -0.32 20.09 -20.51
C ASN A 7 -1.03 19.61 -19.22
N THR A 8 -1.69 20.51 -18.49
CA THR A 8 -2.45 20.17 -17.26
C THR A 8 -3.96 20.37 -17.41
N TRP A 9 -4.41 20.82 -18.58
CA TRP A 9 -5.81 21.11 -18.82
C TRP A 9 -6.61 19.82 -18.94
N GLY A 10 -7.63 19.65 -18.09
CA GLY A 10 -8.47 18.45 -18.08
C GLY A 10 -7.83 17.23 -17.39
N LYS A 11 -6.85 17.40 -16.51
CA LYS A 11 -6.30 16.31 -15.69
C LYS A 11 -6.58 16.53 -14.20
N THR A 12 -6.75 15.44 -13.48
CA THR A 12 -6.83 15.42 -12.01
C THR A 12 -5.75 14.52 -11.45
N ASP A 13 -5.14 14.90 -10.33
CA ASP A 13 -4.17 14.03 -9.65
C ASP A 13 -4.77 13.52 -8.34
N LEU A 14 -4.58 12.22 -8.10
CA LEU A 14 -4.74 11.59 -6.80
C LEU A 14 -3.53 11.93 -5.93
N ASP A 15 -3.79 12.33 -4.69
CA ASP A 15 -2.82 12.47 -3.60
C ASP A 15 -3.24 11.51 -2.47
N VAL A 16 -2.45 10.45 -2.26
CA VAL A 16 -2.56 9.60 -1.06
C VAL A 16 -1.48 10.03 -0.09
N LYS A 17 -1.89 10.65 1.01
CA LYS A 17 -0.98 11.14 2.05
C LYS A 17 -1.07 10.24 3.27
N LEU A 18 0.08 9.86 3.78
CA LEU A 18 0.21 9.04 4.97
C LEU A 18 1.31 9.58 5.87
N HIS A 19 1.18 9.31 7.17
CA HIS A 19 2.25 9.52 8.14
C HIS A 19 2.64 8.16 8.72
N ILE A 20 3.92 7.83 8.63
CA ILE A 20 4.49 6.60 9.19
C ILE A 20 4.94 6.90 10.62
N ASN A 21 4.41 6.15 11.58
CA ASN A 21 4.70 6.34 13.00
C ASN A 21 6.15 5.90 13.34
N ASP A 22 7.06 6.86 13.50
CA ASP A 22 8.48 6.61 13.82
C ASP A 22 8.68 5.89 15.15
N SER A 23 7.88 6.22 16.16
CA SER A 23 7.98 5.57 17.48
C SER A 23 7.63 4.09 17.39
N LEU A 24 6.57 3.76 16.64
CA LEU A 24 6.19 2.37 16.40
C LEU A 24 7.26 1.62 15.59
N VAL A 25 7.76 2.23 14.51
CA VAL A 25 8.83 1.64 13.69
C VAL A 25 10.05 1.31 14.56
N ARG A 26 10.50 2.23 15.41
CA ARG A 26 11.65 1.98 16.32
C ARG A 26 11.38 0.94 17.39
N SER A 27 10.12 0.72 17.76
CA SER A 27 9.73 -0.28 18.74
C SER A 27 9.54 -1.68 18.17
N SER A 28 9.48 -1.82 16.83
CA SER A 28 9.45 -3.14 16.19
C SER A 28 10.79 -3.84 16.35
N SER A 29 10.81 -5.16 16.21
CA SER A 29 12.02 -5.96 16.42
C SER A 29 13.16 -5.63 15.43
N PHE A 30 12.84 -5.03 14.28
CA PHE A 30 13.83 -4.72 13.24
C PHE A 30 14.12 -3.23 13.10
N GLY A 31 13.26 -2.34 13.60
CA GLY A 31 13.47 -0.89 13.44
C GLY A 31 13.35 -0.39 12.00
N GLU A 32 12.81 -1.21 11.11
CA GLU A 32 12.74 -0.93 9.67
C GLU A 32 11.39 -0.32 9.28
N PRO A 33 11.37 0.61 8.31
CA PRO A 33 10.11 1.18 7.82
C PRO A 33 9.15 0.10 7.29
N PRO A 34 7.82 0.36 7.34
CA PRO A 34 6.83 -0.60 6.90
C PRO A 34 6.92 -0.88 5.40
N THR A 35 6.54 -2.09 5.02
CA THR A 35 6.33 -2.49 3.63
C THR A 35 4.88 -2.23 3.26
N PHE A 36 4.61 -1.59 2.13
CA PHE A 36 3.24 -1.27 1.73
C PHE A 36 3.06 -1.11 0.22
N ALA A 37 1.82 -1.27 -0.23
CA ALA A 37 1.37 -1.01 -1.58
C ALA A 37 0.13 -0.13 -1.58
N ILE A 38 0.01 0.69 -2.62
CA ILE A 38 -1.13 1.55 -2.93
C ILE A 38 -1.48 1.28 -4.39
N TRP A 39 -2.72 0.89 -4.65
CA TRP A 39 -3.19 0.67 -6.01
C TRP A 39 -4.63 1.11 -6.18
N LEU A 40 -5.03 1.24 -7.43
CA LEU A 40 -6.40 1.54 -7.84
C LEU A 40 -7.00 0.32 -8.51
N GLU A 41 -8.28 0.08 -8.25
CA GLU A 41 -9.10 -0.87 -8.99
C GLU A 41 -10.28 -0.12 -9.61
N ASN A 42 -10.47 -0.28 -10.92
CA ASN A 42 -11.68 0.19 -11.56
C ASN A 42 -12.85 -0.75 -11.18
N PRO A 43 -13.93 -0.24 -10.58
CA PRO A 43 -15.01 -1.10 -10.08
C PRO A 43 -15.73 -1.89 -11.18
N ASP A 44 -15.78 -1.34 -12.39
CA ASP A 44 -16.49 -1.91 -13.54
C ASP A 44 -15.60 -2.85 -14.35
N THR A 45 -14.40 -2.39 -14.74
CA THR A 45 -13.51 -3.13 -15.64
C THR A 45 -12.58 -4.08 -14.93
N LYS A 46 -12.42 -3.94 -13.60
CA LYS A 46 -11.42 -4.65 -12.79
C LYS A 46 -9.98 -4.39 -13.26
N GLU A 47 -9.76 -3.26 -13.93
CA GLU A 47 -8.42 -2.74 -14.21
C GLU A 47 -7.74 -2.43 -12.88
N ILE A 48 -6.52 -2.95 -12.71
CA ILE A 48 -5.66 -2.63 -11.57
C ILE A 48 -4.58 -1.66 -12.06
N ARG A 49 -4.28 -0.66 -11.25
CA ARG A 49 -3.20 0.30 -11.50
C ARG A 49 -2.40 0.53 -10.24
N ALA A 50 -1.14 0.12 -10.26
CA ALA A 50 -0.20 0.47 -9.19
C ALA A 50 -0.06 2.01 -9.08
N VAL A 51 -0.11 2.52 -7.85
CA VAL A 51 0.20 3.94 -7.55
C VAL A 51 1.58 4.00 -6.90
N TYR A 52 1.84 3.13 -5.92
CA TYR A 52 3.11 3.04 -5.24
C TYR A 52 3.27 1.65 -4.63
N VAL A 53 4.48 1.10 -4.71
CA VAL A 53 4.85 -0.11 -3.97
C VAL A 53 6.24 0.12 -3.38
N THR A 54 6.42 -0.18 -2.09
CA THR A 54 7.75 -0.14 -1.48
C THR A 54 8.71 -1.05 -2.23
N ARG A 55 9.94 -0.56 -2.48
CA ARG A 55 10.96 -1.24 -3.29
C ARG A 55 11.11 -2.73 -2.97
N ARG A 56 11.19 -3.10 -1.69
CA ARG A 56 11.32 -4.50 -1.23
C ARG A 56 10.22 -5.40 -1.79
N ALA A 57 8.95 -4.96 -1.73
CA ALA A 57 7.83 -5.70 -2.28
C ALA A 57 7.73 -5.62 -3.82
N ALA A 58 8.29 -4.59 -4.45
CA ALA A 58 8.29 -4.44 -5.90
C ALA A 58 9.34 -5.34 -6.58
N GLU A 59 10.56 -5.34 -6.05
CA GLU A 59 11.76 -6.02 -6.58
C GLU A 59 11.97 -7.42 -5.99
N GLY A 60 11.29 -7.75 -4.87
CA GLY A 60 11.54 -9.00 -4.14
C GLY A 60 12.87 -8.97 -3.36
N ASP A 61 13.37 -7.78 -3.04
CA ASP A 61 14.63 -7.58 -2.32
C ASP A 61 14.44 -7.79 -0.82
N TRP A 62 14.60 -9.05 -0.38
CA TRP A 62 14.45 -9.46 1.02
C TRP A 62 15.79 -9.95 1.57
N GLU A 63 16.21 -9.37 2.71
CA GLU A 63 17.46 -9.79 3.35
C GLU A 63 17.42 -11.27 3.74
N GLY A 64 18.25 -12.08 3.06
CA GLY A 64 18.39 -13.52 3.33
C GLY A 64 17.19 -14.39 2.95
N LYS A 65 16.20 -13.88 2.19
CA LYS A 65 15.00 -14.63 1.77
C LYS A 65 14.76 -14.48 0.27
N THR A 66 14.27 -15.54 -0.37
CA THR A 66 13.89 -15.51 -1.81
C THR A 66 12.57 -14.79 -2.04
N GLU A 67 11.62 -14.93 -1.11
CA GLU A 67 10.32 -14.26 -1.15
C GLU A 67 9.73 -14.14 0.26
N VAL A 68 8.91 -13.09 0.46
CA VAL A 68 8.11 -12.90 1.68
C VAL A 68 6.65 -12.64 1.26
N PRO A 69 5.92 -13.69 0.84
CA PRO A 69 4.57 -13.55 0.28
C PRO A 69 3.54 -13.08 1.31
N VAL A 70 3.85 -13.20 2.60
CA VAL A 70 3.02 -12.71 3.72
C VAL A 70 3.12 -11.20 3.94
N ALA A 71 4.06 -10.51 3.30
CA ALA A 71 4.27 -9.08 3.51
C ALA A 71 3.11 -8.23 2.98
N LEU A 72 2.60 -8.54 1.77
CA LEU A 72 1.46 -7.87 1.15
C LEU A 72 0.60 -8.86 0.33
N PRO A 73 -0.07 -9.85 0.98
CA PRO A 73 -0.76 -10.92 0.29
C PRO A 73 -1.79 -10.44 -0.73
N LYS A 74 -2.57 -9.40 -0.40
CA LYS A 74 -3.66 -8.94 -1.28
C LYS A 74 -3.12 -8.22 -2.51
N TRP A 75 -2.09 -7.41 -2.35
CA TRP A 75 -1.38 -6.78 -3.45
C TRP A 75 -0.77 -7.82 -4.39
N PHE A 76 -0.13 -8.85 -3.85
CA PHE A 76 0.45 -9.92 -4.68
C PHE A 76 -0.61 -10.71 -5.45
N GLU A 77 -1.78 -10.94 -4.87
CA GLU A 77 -2.93 -11.51 -5.57
C GLU A 77 -3.41 -10.58 -6.71
N ALA A 78 -3.65 -9.30 -6.40
CA ALA A 78 -4.11 -8.30 -7.36
C ALA A 78 -3.17 -8.21 -8.57
N ARG A 79 -1.86 -8.17 -8.32
CA ARG A 79 -0.82 -8.11 -9.36
C ARG A 79 -0.77 -9.36 -10.25
N LYS A 80 -1.03 -10.55 -9.70
CA LYS A 80 -1.11 -11.79 -10.49
C LYS A 80 -2.31 -11.75 -11.45
N THR A 81 -3.47 -11.27 -10.99
CA THR A 81 -4.65 -11.10 -11.83
C THR A 81 -4.43 -10.10 -12.96
N GLU A 82 -3.68 -9.02 -12.71
CA GLU A 82 -3.30 -8.04 -13.73
C GLU A 82 -2.41 -8.66 -14.83
N ASN A 83 -1.33 -9.34 -14.44
CA ASN A 83 -0.40 -10.01 -15.38
C ASN A 83 -1.11 -11.07 -16.25
N GLY A 84 -2.11 -11.76 -15.71
CA GLY A 84 -2.93 -12.71 -16.46
C GLY A 84 -3.83 -12.05 -17.52
N LYS A 85 -4.10 -10.74 -17.42
CA LYS A 85 -4.97 -9.98 -18.32
C LYS A 85 -4.21 -9.15 -19.36
N LYS A 86 -2.96 -8.71 -19.12
CA LYS A 86 -2.09 -7.97 -20.08
C LYS A 86 -0.60 -7.99 -19.67
N ASN A 87 0.28 -8.05 -20.67
CA ASN A 87 1.74 -8.14 -20.55
C ASN A 87 2.45 -6.76 -20.55
N THR A 88 1.91 -5.74 -19.86
CA THR A 88 2.46 -4.37 -19.94
C THR A 88 2.19 -3.53 -18.69
N LEU A 89 3.21 -3.37 -17.83
CA LEU A 89 3.82 -2.10 -17.40
C LEU A 89 4.96 -2.44 -16.41
N GLY A 90 6.16 -1.92 -16.70
CA GLY A 90 7.39 -2.25 -15.97
C GLY A 90 7.34 -1.86 -14.50
N VAL A 91 7.88 -2.75 -13.67
CA VAL A 91 7.99 -2.66 -12.21
C VAL A 91 8.64 -1.34 -11.75
N ASP A 92 9.51 -0.77 -12.57
CA ASP A 92 10.32 0.42 -12.26
C ASP A 92 9.55 1.74 -12.17
N ALA A 93 8.35 1.87 -12.77
CA ALA A 93 7.63 3.14 -12.80
C ALA A 93 6.84 3.45 -11.51
N PHE A 94 6.59 2.44 -10.67
CA PHE A 94 5.75 2.55 -9.47
C PHE A 94 6.46 2.07 -8.19
N SER A 95 7.68 1.53 -8.32
CA SER A 95 8.55 1.21 -7.19
C SER A 95 9.27 2.47 -6.72
N GLY A 96 9.30 2.69 -5.41
CA GLY A 96 10.14 3.73 -4.82
C GLY A 96 10.84 3.20 -3.58
N ALA A 97 11.97 3.81 -3.22
CA ALA A 97 12.61 3.55 -1.95
C ALA A 97 11.56 3.64 -0.83
N THR A 98 11.60 2.70 0.11
CA THR A 98 10.69 2.73 1.25
C THR A 98 10.90 4.06 1.98
N PRO A 99 9.86 4.89 2.13
CA PRO A 99 10.01 6.18 2.78
C PRO A 99 10.46 6.00 4.22
N LYS A 100 11.28 6.92 4.69
CA LYS A 100 11.61 7.02 6.11
C LYS A 100 10.35 7.36 6.90
N PRO A 101 10.30 7.05 8.21
CA PRO A 101 9.20 7.47 9.06
C PRO A 101 8.92 8.97 8.97
N GLY A 102 7.65 9.35 9.15
CA GLY A 102 7.14 10.69 8.86
C GLY A 102 6.18 10.75 7.67
N TYR A 103 5.99 11.94 7.10
CA TYR A 103 5.03 12.18 6.02
C TYR A 103 5.52 11.68 4.66
N PHE A 104 4.64 10.96 3.97
CA PHE A 104 4.83 10.52 2.59
C PHE A 104 3.58 10.85 1.74
N THR A 105 3.78 11.04 0.44
CA THR A 105 2.68 11.26 -0.50
C THR A 105 2.91 10.47 -1.79
N ALA A 106 2.02 9.53 -2.08
CA ALA A 106 1.93 8.89 -3.38
C ALA A 106 0.98 9.67 -4.29
N LYS A 107 1.31 9.73 -5.59
CA LYS A 107 0.56 10.49 -6.58
C LYS A 107 0.26 9.65 -7.82
N ALA A 108 -0.92 9.80 -8.39
CA ALA A 108 -1.26 9.21 -9.69
C ALA A 108 -2.18 10.14 -10.49
N SER A 109 -1.97 10.26 -11.80
CA SER A 109 -2.90 11.00 -12.65
C SER A 109 -4.14 10.16 -12.97
N LEU A 110 -5.29 10.80 -12.86
CA LEU A 110 -6.61 10.24 -13.14
C LEU A 110 -7.33 11.04 -14.20
N ASP A 111 -8.15 10.36 -14.99
CA ASP A 111 -9.10 11.01 -15.88
C ASP A 111 -10.21 11.67 -15.05
N PRO A 112 -10.56 12.94 -15.29
CA PRO A 112 -11.57 13.63 -14.50
C PRO A 112 -12.91 12.88 -14.48
N GLY A 113 -13.51 12.75 -13.30
CA GLY A 113 -14.79 12.07 -13.10
C GLY A 113 -14.74 10.53 -13.17
N SER A 114 -13.57 9.94 -13.43
CA SER A 114 -13.41 8.48 -13.35
C SER A 114 -13.62 7.96 -11.92
N MET A 115 -14.16 6.75 -11.80
CA MET A 115 -14.45 6.07 -10.54
C MET A 115 -13.41 4.98 -10.27
N TRP A 116 -12.91 4.92 -9.04
CA TRP A 116 -11.95 3.91 -8.62
C TRP A 116 -12.19 3.47 -7.18
N ILE A 117 -11.65 2.32 -6.83
CA ILE A 117 -11.40 1.92 -5.44
C ILE A 117 -9.91 2.07 -5.21
N CYS A 118 -9.52 2.87 -4.22
CA CYS A 118 -8.13 2.94 -3.77
C CYS A 118 -7.93 1.95 -2.64
N TRP A 119 -6.97 1.05 -2.85
CA TRP A 119 -6.56 0.04 -1.91
C TRP A 119 -5.17 0.36 -1.37
N ILE A 120 -5.00 0.19 -0.06
CA ILE A 120 -3.73 0.43 0.63
C ILE A 120 -3.49 -0.75 1.57
N GLU A 121 -2.44 -1.52 1.31
CA GLU A 121 -2.05 -2.65 2.16
C GLU A 121 -0.70 -2.35 2.82
N VAL A 122 -0.58 -2.60 4.12
CA VAL A 122 0.63 -2.28 4.89
C VAL A 122 0.97 -3.34 5.92
N ASN A 123 2.25 -3.67 6.04
CA ASN A 123 2.81 -4.53 7.07
C ASN A 123 4.06 -3.90 7.69
N LEU A 124 4.25 -4.10 9.00
CA LEU A 124 5.47 -3.75 9.72
C LEU A 124 6.10 -5.03 10.23
N ALA A 125 7.21 -5.44 9.60
CA ALA A 125 7.90 -6.66 9.99
C ALA A 125 8.44 -6.56 11.43
N GLY A 126 8.36 -7.67 12.17
CA GLY A 126 8.80 -7.75 13.56
C GLY A 126 7.87 -7.06 14.56
N ASP A 127 6.64 -6.68 14.17
CA ASP A 127 5.61 -6.10 15.04
C ASP A 127 4.85 -7.20 15.80
N PHE A 128 5.59 -7.92 16.67
CA PHE A 128 5.06 -9.03 17.46
C PHE A 128 4.18 -8.57 18.62
N ASN A 129 3.26 -9.43 19.04
CA ASN A 129 2.47 -9.25 20.26
C ASN A 129 2.14 -10.61 20.90
N GLU A 130 1.28 -10.64 21.92
CA GLU A 130 0.90 -11.88 22.61
C GLU A 130 0.20 -12.90 21.70
N PHE A 131 -0.53 -12.42 20.68
CA PHE A 131 -1.24 -13.24 19.71
C PHE A 131 -0.34 -13.66 18.53
N TYR A 132 0.51 -12.75 18.05
CA TYR A 132 1.43 -12.93 16.94
C TYR A 132 2.87 -12.96 17.45
N LYS A 133 3.31 -14.14 17.87
CA LYS A 133 4.64 -14.38 18.45
C LYS A 133 5.66 -14.68 17.33
N GLY A 134 6.89 -14.19 17.47
CA GLY A 134 7.97 -14.55 16.56
C GLY A 134 8.43 -16.00 16.73
N ASN A 135 8.36 -16.52 17.96
CA ASN A 135 8.63 -17.91 18.28
C ASN A 135 7.62 -18.40 19.34
N ASN A 136 6.95 -19.51 19.07
CA ASN A 136 6.07 -20.18 20.01
C ASN A 136 6.70 -21.50 20.46
N VAL A 137 7.43 -21.44 21.59
CA VAL A 137 8.18 -22.58 22.15
C VAL A 137 7.26 -23.72 22.56
N GLU A 138 6.03 -23.42 23.02
CA GLU A 138 5.07 -24.42 23.50
C GLU A 138 4.49 -25.26 22.35
N GLU A 139 4.26 -24.63 21.20
CA GLU A 139 3.71 -25.29 20.01
C GLU A 139 4.82 -25.75 19.03
N ASN A 140 6.08 -25.46 19.33
CA ASN A 140 7.24 -25.67 18.46
C ASN A 140 7.04 -25.04 17.06
N GLU A 141 6.34 -23.90 17.02
CA GLU A 141 6.07 -23.13 15.81
C GLU A 141 6.85 -21.81 15.85
N SER A 142 7.32 -21.36 14.69
CA SER A 142 7.98 -20.06 14.57
C SER A 142 7.45 -19.31 13.37
N ASP A 143 7.36 -17.99 13.49
CA ASP A 143 7.06 -17.14 12.34
C ASP A 143 8.27 -17.15 11.41
N LYS A 144 8.23 -18.04 10.42
CA LYS A 144 9.27 -18.17 9.38
C LYS A 144 9.60 -16.83 8.72
N PHE A 145 8.60 -15.97 8.58
CA PHE A 145 8.77 -14.69 7.89
C PHE A 145 9.11 -13.54 8.84
N LEU A 146 8.95 -13.74 10.14
CA LEU A 146 9.13 -12.74 11.19
C LEU A 146 8.33 -11.46 10.88
N SER A 147 7.13 -11.63 10.33
CA SER A 147 6.23 -10.52 9.99
C SER A 147 5.60 -9.95 11.25
N GLY A 148 5.27 -10.80 12.24
CA GLY A 148 4.50 -10.40 13.41
C GLY A 148 3.02 -10.26 13.07
N GLN A 149 2.41 -9.13 13.42
CA GLN A 149 1.02 -8.85 13.07
C GLN A 149 0.82 -8.88 11.53
N PRO A 150 -0.30 -9.44 11.02
CA PRO A 150 -0.58 -9.50 9.60
C PRO A 150 -0.68 -8.12 8.95
N ALA A 151 -0.55 -8.09 7.62
CA ALA A 151 -0.79 -6.87 6.86
C ALA A 151 -2.23 -6.37 7.05
N LEU A 152 -2.42 -5.05 7.12
CA LEU A 152 -3.72 -4.41 7.20
C LEU A 152 -4.12 -3.85 5.83
N LEU A 153 -5.40 -4.01 5.48
CA LEU A 153 -5.94 -3.57 4.20
C LEU A 153 -6.96 -2.45 4.40
N TYR A 154 -6.66 -1.30 3.82
CA TYR A 154 -7.54 -0.13 3.80
C TYR A 154 -8.13 0.08 2.41
N MET A 155 -9.32 0.67 2.38
CA MET A 155 -10.08 0.92 1.16
C MET A 155 -10.72 2.31 1.18
N ALA A 156 -10.78 2.98 0.04
CA ALA A 156 -11.71 4.08 -0.18
C ALA A 156 -12.26 4.06 -1.61
N GLY A 157 -13.58 4.17 -1.75
CA GLY A 157 -14.17 4.54 -3.04
C GLY A 157 -13.83 5.98 -3.37
N LEU A 158 -13.44 6.26 -4.62
CA LEU A 158 -13.06 7.60 -5.06
C LEU A 158 -13.70 7.96 -6.40
N ASN A 159 -14.12 9.23 -6.48
CA ASN A 159 -14.47 9.90 -7.72
C ASN A 159 -13.37 10.92 -8.01
N ALA A 160 -12.78 10.88 -9.21
CA ALA A 160 -11.72 11.77 -9.68
C ALA A 160 -12.23 13.20 -9.96
N THR A 161 -12.87 13.82 -8.97
CA THR A 161 -13.36 15.20 -8.98
C THR A 161 -12.50 16.04 -8.05
N VAL A 162 -11.95 17.15 -8.55
CA VAL A 162 -11.12 18.07 -7.76
C VAL A 162 -11.84 18.49 -6.47
N GLY A 163 -11.16 18.37 -5.34
CA GLY A 163 -11.71 18.67 -4.02
C GLY A 163 -12.28 17.45 -3.30
N PHE A 164 -12.42 16.31 -3.99
CA PHE A 164 -12.73 15.04 -3.33
C PHE A 164 -11.71 14.74 -2.24
N LYS A 165 -12.21 14.29 -1.08
CA LYS A 165 -11.40 13.85 0.07
C LYS A 165 -12.07 12.66 0.71
N ALA A 166 -11.25 11.68 1.11
CA ALA A 166 -11.71 10.51 1.85
C ALA A 166 -10.66 10.10 2.89
N LYS A 167 -11.13 9.55 4.00
CA LYS A 167 -10.30 8.76 4.91
C LYS A 167 -10.52 7.28 4.57
N PRO A 168 -9.49 6.51 4.22
CA PRO A 168 -9.65 5.09 3.96
C PRO A 168 -10.18 4.34 5.18
N GLU A 169 -11.10 3.42 4.94
CA GLU A 169 -11.65 2.50 5.91
C GLU A 169 -10.74 1.28 6.03
N LEU A 170 -10.47 0.82 7.25
CA LEU A 170 -9.79 -0.44 7.48
C LEU A 170 -10.79 -1.58 7.30
N ILE A 171 -10.59 -2.42 6.27
CA ILE A 171 -11.56 -3.46 5.93
C ILE A 171 -11.19 -4.85 6.48
N GLY A 172 -9.93 -5.06 6.86
CA GLY A 172 -9.50 -6.34 7.42
C GLY A 172 -7.99 -6.50 7.52
N MET A 173 -7.60 -7.69 7.96
CA MET A 173 -6.22 -8.17 7.93
C MET A 173 -6.02 -9.14 6.75
N CYS A 174 -4.85 -9.16 6.15
CA CYS A 174 -4.53 -10.06 5.04
C CYS A 174 -3.75 -11.27 5.57
N VAL A 175 -4.35 -12.46 5.47
CA VAL A 175 -3.75 -13.72 5.92
C VAL A 175 -3.61 -14.65 4.72
N LEU A 176 -2.37 -14.89 4.31
CA LEU A 176 -2.08 -15.82 3.23
C LEU A 176 -2.39 -17.25 3.68
N GLY A 177 -3.22 -17.97 2.92
CA GLY A 177 -3.58 -19.35 3.23
C GLY A 177 -4.58 -19.50 4.39
N ALA A 178 -5.44 -18.51 4.60
CA ALA A 178 -6.52 -18.59 5.58
C ALA A 178 -7.38 -19.87 5.38
N PRO A 179 -7.95 -20.46 6.44
CA PRO A 179 -8.67 -21.74 6.35
C PRO A 179 -9.87 -21.77 5.42
N ASP A 180 -10.52 -20.62 5.23
CA ASP A 180 -11.67 -20.42 4.33
C ASP A 180 -11.24 -20.10 2.89
N GLY A 181 -9.94 -19.96 2.63
CA GLY A 181 -9.36 -19.60 1.33
C GLY A 181 -9.38 -18.10 1.02
N GLU A 182 -10.00 -17.26 1.85
CA GLU A 182 -10.12 -15.82 1.62
C GLU A 182 -8.95 -15.07 2.25
N ILE A 183 -8.21 -14.30 1.46
CA ILE A 183 -7.04 -13.55 1.97
C ILE A 183 -7.46 -12.50 3.01
N VAL A 184 -8.58 -11.83 2.78
CA VAL A 184 -9.05 -10.75 3.66
C VAL A 184 -9.89 -11.34 4.77
N GLN A 185 -9.38 -11.22 6.00
CA GLN A 185 -9.97 -11.79 7.20
C GLN A 185 -10.41 -10.68 8.17
N PRO A 186 -11.41 -10.95 9.04
CA PRO A 186 -11.75 -10.05 10.14
C PRO A 186 -10.55 -9.79 11.03
N LEU A 187 -10.46 -8.57 11.59
CA LEU A 187 -9.38 -8.20 12.49
C LEU A 187 -9.41 -9.09 13.75
N LYS A 188 -8.30 -9.76 14.05
CA LYS A 188 -8.14 -10.60 15.23
C LYS A 188 -6.75 -10.42 15.82
N GLY A 189 -6.62 -10.21 17.13
CA GLY A 189 -5.31 -10.11 17.78
C GLY A 189 -4.43 -8.93 17.36
N ILE A 190 -4.93 -7.99 16.55
CA ILE A 190 -4.20 -6.79 16.12
C ILE A 190 -4.13 -5.80 17.29
N THR A 191 -2.95 -5.24 17.54
CA THR A 191 -2.70 -4.25 18.61
C THR A 191 -2.06 -2.98 18.06
N THR A 192 -0.79 -3.04 17.67
CA THR A 192 0.00 -1.88 17.22
C THR A 192 -0.11 -1.62 15.73
N ALA A 193 -0.44 -2.62 14.91
CA ALA A 193 -0.47 -2.45 13.45
C ALA A 193 -1.46 -1.37 12.96
N TYR A 194 -2.52 -1.09 13.72
CA TYR A 194 -3.45 0.02 13.43
C TYR A 194 -2.78 1.40 13.37
N LYS A 195 -1.61 1.53 14.01
CA LYS A 195 -0.88 2.79 14.14
C LYS A 195 0.32 2.89 13.19
N ILE A 196 0.54 1.92 12.31
CA ILE A 196 1.62 1.99 11.31
C ILE A 196 1.45 3.26 10.49
N PHE A 197 0.22 3.51 10.02
CA PHE A 197 -0.21 4.80 9.50
C PHE A 197 -1.15 5.45 10.52
N ASP A 198 -0.63 6.39 11.31
CA ASP A 198 -1.42 7.16 12.28
C ASP A 198 -2.19 8.32 11.63
N GLU A 199 -1.77 8.74 10.43
CA GLU A 199 -2.55 9.55 9.52
C GLU A 199 -2.63 8.91 8.13
N LEU A 200 -3.83 8.90 7.55
CA LEU A 200 -4.05 8.41 6.19
C LEU A 200 -5.21 9.17 5.54
N THR A 201 -4.93 9.83 4.42
CA THR A 201 -5.92 10.62 3.68
C THR A 201 -5.74 10.47 2.18
N ILE A 202 -6.86 10.49 1.47
CA ILE A 202 -6.93 10.51 0.02
C ILE A 202 -7.56 11.83 -0.39
N SER A 203 -6.98 12.46 -1.42
CA SER A 203 -7.57 13.66 -2.02
C SER A 203 -7.35 13.69 -3.52
N VAL A 204 -8.27 14.34 -4.23
CA VAL A 204 -8.13 14.62 -5.66
C VAL A 204 -7.87 16.11 -5.82
N VAL A 205 -6.73 16.45 -6.42
CA VAL A 205 -6.23 17.83 -6.54
C VAL A 205 -6.02 18.21 -8.00
N LYS A 206 -5.90 19.51 -8.26
CA LYS A 206 -5.41 19.98 -9.56
C LYS A 206 -3.93 19.60 -9.69
N PRO A 207 -3.49 19.11 -10.86
CA PRO A 207 -2.09 18.86 -11.13
C PRO A 207 -1.27 20.13 -10.93
N LYS A 208 -0.10 20.01 -10.30
CA LYS A 208 0.84 21.13 -10.23
C LYS A 208 1.40 21.40 -11.63
N PRO A 209 1.47 22.65 -12.10
CA PRO A 209 2.13 22.97 -13.35
C PRO A 209 3.59 22.50 -13.31
N LYS A 210 4.02 21.67 -14.27
CA LYS A 210 5.44 21.36 -14.43
C LYS A 210 6.11 22.54 -15.15
N ILE A 211 7.00 23.25 -14.46
CA ILE A 211 7.87 24.24 -15.11
C ILE A 211 8.97 23.47 -15.84
N VAL A 212 8.91 23.44 -17.16
CA VAL A 212 10.02 22.93 -17.98
C VAL A 212 10.98 24.10 -18.19
N VAL A 213 12.11 24.08 -17.48
CA VAL A 213 13.23 24.98 -17.79
C VAL A 213 13.98 24.33 -18.96
N LYS A 214 14.03 25.03 -20.10
CA LYS A 214 14.88 24.67 -21.24
C LYS A 214 16.28 25.26 -21.04
#